data_AF-D3UHK9-F1
#
_entry.id   AF-D3UHK9-F1
#
_cell.length_a   1.000
_cell.length_b   1.000
_cell.length_c   1.000
_cell.angle_alpha   90.00
_cell.angle_beta   90.00
_cell.angle_gamma   90.00
#
_symmetry.space_group_name_H-M   'P 1'
#
loop_
_entity.id
_entity.type
_entity.pdbx_description
1 polymer ?
#
loop_
_entity_poly.entity_id
_entity_poly.type
_entity_poly.pdbx_seq_one_letter_code
_entity_poly.pdbx_strand_id
1 'polypeptide(L)'
;MGLAHGLDDYSNYRSKPQKHKNKRNKNSQGNSNSNPSGKVVGGLDVGIEYYRYQEPGVMKISGPMMTFYGDVGYVKSFFKIQADGYFSTSLGANHYDGALQNNQTRAVTPYTADSKDWYGAINGKVGVTLFPQNKQFVFAYVGLGYRFLHNNVVSDYAYGRDQGYLYIPIGVMGEIPVKSTFSILGAVEYRFLIIGNNVSGFKKLGYDNNLHFVQRGGSGGRLSVGGKFYLSNGGAVRVKLYYDFWQIDHSNVVAAKKGGQVQGFFVEPKNNTMVLGASIGYVF
;
A
#
# COMPACT_ATOMS: atom_id res chain seq x y z
N MET A 1 26.20 49.50 54.09
CA MET A 1 25.30 50.65 54.33
C MET A 1 23.90 50.06 54.57
N GLY A 2 23.40 50.12 55.81
CA GLY A 2 22.04 49.71 56.29
C GLY A 2 21.73 48.21 56.24
N LEU A 3 21.62 47.45 57.36
CA LEU A 3 20.56 47.42 58.39
C LEU A 3 19.16 47.18 57.79
N ALA A 4 18.24 46.35 58.31
CA ALA A 4 18.15 45.38 59.40
C ALA A 4 16.69 44.84 59.37
N HIS A 5 16.46 43.61 59.88
CA HIS A 5 15.30 43.06 60.62
C HIS A 5 13.86 43.61 60.37
N GLY A 6 12.82 42.78 60.31
CA GLY A 6 12.44 41.85 61.37
C GLY A 6 11.14 41.08 61.09
N LEU A 7 10.99 40.02 61.87
CA LEU A 7 9.88 39.05 61.97
C LEU A 7 8.88 39.48 63.07
N ASP A 8 7.70 38.86 63.00
CA ASP A 8 6.64 38.68 64.02
C ASP A 8 5.80 39.93 64.36
N ASP A 9 4.49 39.88 64.61
CA ASP A 9 3.74 38.88 65.36
C ASP A 9 2.21 38.96 65.13
N TYR A 10 1.53 37.92 65.59
CA TYR A 10 0.10 37.61 65.56
C TYR A 10 -0.82 38.65 66.24
N SER A 11 -2.07 38.77 65.75
CA SER A 11 -3.27 38.51 66.59
C SER A 11 -4.63 38.74 65.89
N ASN A 12 -5.48 37.72 66.03
CA ASN A 12 -6.91 37.78 66.33
C ASN A 12 -7.84 38.68 65.51
N TYR A 13 -8.62 38.06 64.60
CA TYR A 13 -10.04 38.40 64.49
C TYR A 13 -10.94 37.18 64.39
N ARG A 14 -11.94 37.19 65.28
CA ARG A 14 -12.92 36.15 65.60
C ARG A 14 -13.87 35.82 64.44
N SER A 15 -14.17 34.54 64.40
CA SER A 15 -15.26 33.83 63.71
C SER A 15 -16.63 34.50 63.74
N LYS A 16 -17.31 34.52 62.57
CA LYS A 16 -18.77 34.48 62.48
C LYS A 16 -19.19 33.23 61.69
N PRO A 17 -20.14 32.41 62.18
CA PRO A 17 -20.58 31.20 61.48
C PRO A 17 -21.51 31.56 60.31
N GLN A 18 -21.07 31.31 59.09
CA GLN A 18 -21.97 31.31 57.93
C GLN A 18 -22.75 29.99 57.87
N LYS A 19 -24.08 30.12 57.83
CA LYS A 19 -25.04 29.02 57.74
C LYS A 19 -24.81 28.21 56.46
N HIS A 20 -24.38 26.96 56.62
CA HIS A 20 -24.42 25.93 55.59
C HIS A 20 -25.86 25.71 55.11
N LYS A 21 -26.19 26.19 53.90
CA LYS A 21 -27.31 25.66 53.13
C LYS A 21 -26.81 24.45 52.32
N ASN A 22 -27.01 23.27 52.87
CA ASN A 22 -26.87 21.99 52.16
C ASN A 22 -27.89 21.90 51.02
N LYS A 23 -27.53 22.39 49.83
CA LYS A 23 -28.16 21.93 48.59
C LYS A 23 -27.51 20.60 48.20
N ARG A 24 -28.15 19.50 48.58
CA ARG A 24 -27.91 18.18 47.99
C ARG A 24 -28.28 18.25 46.50
N ASN A 25 -27.31 18.61 45.66
CA ASN A 25 -27.38 18.28 44.24
C ASN A 25 -27.16 16.78 44.13
N LYS A 26 -28.25 16.05 43.87
CA LYS A 26 -28.21 14.71 43.30
C LYS A 26 -27.59 14.83 41.91
N ASN A 27 -26.26 14.82 41.83
CA ASN A 27 -25.58 14.46 40.59
C ASN A 27 -25.85 12.98 40.37
N SER A 28 -26.90 12.69 39.59
CA SER A 28 -27.02 11.44 38.88
C SER A 28 -25.77 11.30 38.01
N GLN A 29 -24.77 10.58 38.52
CA GLN A 29 -23.75 9.95 37.69
C GLN A 29 -24.50 8.96 36.80
N GLY A 30 -24.98 9.46 35.67
CA GLY A 30 -25.34 8.64 34.53
C GLY A 30 -24.06 7.95 34.08
N ASN A 31 -23.87 6.74 34.60
CA ASN A 31 -22.91 5.77 34.09
C ASN A 31 -23.43 5.38 32.69
N SER A 32 -23.23 6.26 31.70
CA SER A 32 -23.39 5.88 30.32
C SER A 32 -22.20 5.00 29.99
N ASN A 33 -22.35 3.70 30.26
CA ASN A 33 -21.68 2.65 29.51
C ASN A 33 -22.13 2.80 28.05
N SER A 34 -21.66 3.84 27.36
CA SER A 34 -21.74 3.92 25.92
C SER A 34 -20.81 2.84 25.40
N ASN A 35 -21.41 1.71 25.07
CA ASN A 35 -20.76 0.66 24.29
C ASN A 35 -20.03 1.36 23.12
N PRO A 36 -18.71 1.20 22.97
CA PRO A 36 -17.98 1.93 21.93
C PRO A 36 -18.52 1.50 20.57
N SER A 37 -19.32 2.39 19.96
CA SER A 37 -19.87 2.21 18.63
C SER A 37 -18.71 2.15 17.64
N GLY A 38 -18.63 1.09 16.84
CA GLY A 38 -17.57 0.98 15.85
C GLY A 38 -17.61 2.12 14.84
N LYS A 39 -16.44 2.46 14.29
CA LYS A 39 -16.27 3.54 13.32
C LYS A 39 -15.88 2.97 11.96
N VAL A 40 -16.59 3.39 10.92
CA VAL A 40 -16.20 3.17 9.52
C VAL A 40 -15.35 4.36 9.07
N VAL A 41 -14.29 4.09 8.33
CA VAL A 41 -13.43 5.11 7.69
C VAL A 41 -13.17 4.64 6.27
N GLY A 42 -13.28 5.53 5.30
CA GLY A 42 -12.96 5.23 3.90
C GLY A 42 -12.12 6.32 3.25
N GLY A 43 -11.46 5.98 2.16
CA GLY A 43 -10.70 6.95 1.37
C GLY A 43 -10.55 6.55 -0.08
N LEU A 44 -10.42 7.56 -0.94
CA LEU A 44 -10.14 7.44 -2.36
C LEU A 44 -9.03 8.39 -2.75
N ASP A 45 -8.01 7.89 -3.43
CA ASP A 45 -6.86 8.65 -3.89
C ASP A 45 -6.64 8.47 -5.40
N VAL A 46 -6.15 9.52 -6.05
CA VAL A 46 -5.59 9.49 -7.41
C VAL A 46 -4.13 9.92 -7.34
N GLY A 47 -3.29 9.39 -8.22
CA GLY A 47 -1.87 9.68 -8.20
C GLY A 47 -1.16 9.46 -9.52
N ILE A 48 0.11 9.84 -9.50
CA ILE A 48 1.08 9.59 -10.57
C ILE A 48 2.26 8.83 -10.00
N GLU A 49 2.85 7.97 -10.80
CA GLU A 49 3.99 7.16 -10.40
C GLU A 49 4.95 6.91 -11.56
N TYR A 50 6.20 6.68 -11.22
CA TYR A 50 7.20 6.16 -12.15
C TYR A 50 7.38 4.68 -11.89
N TYR A 51 7.02 3.87 -12.90
CA TYR A 51 7.09 2.42 -12.87
C TYR A 51 8.36 1.92 -13.53
N ARG A 52 9.00 0.91 -12.94
CA ARG A 52 10.12 0.18 -13.52
C ARG A 52 9.99 -1.31 -13.22
N TYR A 53 9.85 -2.11 -14.25
CA TYR A 53 9.92 -3.56 -14.23
C TYR A 53 11.19 -4.03 -14.94
N GLN A 54 11.85 -5.05 -14.40
CA GLN A 54 13.13 -5.51 -14.93
C GLN A 54 13.28 -7.02 -14.73
N GLU A 55 13.68 -7.70 -15.79
CA GLU A 55 14.19 -9.06 -15.78
C GLU A 55 15.70 -8.98 -16.04
N PRO A 56 16.56 -9.17 -15.03
CA PRO A 56 18.00 -8.93 -15.14
C PRO A 56 18.64 -9.74 -16.28
N GLY A 57 19.26 -9.02 -17.23
CA GLY A 57 19.90 -9.62 -18.40
C GLY A 57 18.94 -9.98 -19.54
N VAL A 58 17.64 -9.70 -19.41
CA VAL A 58 16.61 -10.05 -20.40
C VAL A 58 15.93 -8.80 -20.95
N MET A 59 15.23 -8.05 -20.09
CA MET A 59 14.49 -6.85 -20.51
C MET A 59 14.21 -5.88 -19.36
N LYS A 60 13.68 -4.71 -19.69
CA LYS A 60 13.21 -3.69 -18.76
C LYS A 60 12.02 -2.96 -19.38
N ILE A 61 11.01 -2.66 -18.58
CA ILE A 61 9.92 -1.76 -18.95
C ILE A 61 9.87 -0.62 -17.95
N SER A 62 9.80 0.63 -18.41
CA SER A 62 9.69 1.77 -17.50
C SER A 62 8.92 2.94 -18.10
N GLY A 63 8.22 3.68 -17.26
CA GLY A 63 7.54 4.91 -17.66
C GLY A 63 6.54 5.42 -16.63
N PRO A 64 5.90 6.56 -16.92
CA PRO A 64 4.92 7.17 -16.04
C PRO A 64 3.57 6.46 -16.12
N MET A 65 2.94 6.28 -14.96
CA MET A 65 1.62 5.67 -14.82
C MET A 65 0.71 6.55 -13.95
N MET A 66 -0.59 6.44 -14.18
CA MET A 66 -1.63 7.00 -13.31
C MET A 66 -2.16 5.90 -12.41
N THR A 67 -2.37 6.21 -11.14
CA THR A 67 -2.85 5.26 -10.13
C THR A 67 -4.15 5.73 -9.47
N PHE A 68 -5.02 4.78 -9.16
CA PHE A 68 -6.23 4.95 -8.36
C PHE A 68 -6.12 4.03 -7.17
N TYR A 69 -6.38 4.55 -5.97
CA TYR A 69 -6.28 3.80 -4.73
C TYR A 69 -7.55 4.02 -3.90
N GLY A 70 -8.03 2.96 -3.25
CA GLY A 70 -9.17 3.03 -2.35
C GLY A 70 -8.93 2.21 -1.08
N ASP A 71 -9.47 2.68 0.04
CA ASP A 71 -9.45 1.94 1.30
C ASP A 71 -10.77 2.10 2.06
N VAL A 72 -11.15 1.05 2.80
CA VAL A 72 -12.26 1.07 3.75
C VAL A 72 -11.88 0.23 4.97
N GLY A 73 -12.16 0.76 6.16
CA GLY A 73 -11.86 0.09 7.41
C GLY A 73 -12.96 0.24 8.45
N TYR A 74 -13.07 -0.77 9.30
CA TYR A 74 -13.94 -0.77 10.46
C TYR A 74 -13.10 -0.96 11.73
N VAL A 75 -13.25 -0.04 12.68
CA VAL A 75 -12.54 -0.06 13.97
C VAL A 75 -13.56 -0.25 15.09
N LYS A 76 -13.33 -1.24 15.96
CA LYS A 76 -14.12 -1.45 17.18
C LYS A 76 -13.18 -1.85 18.32
N SER A 77 -13.18 -1.07 19.40
CA SER A 77 -12.18 -1.21 20.47
C SER A 77 -10.77 -1.18 19.85
N PHE A 78 -9.85 -2.03 20.27
CA PHE A 78 -8.50 -2.15 19.72
C PHE A 78 -8.41 -3.01 18.45
N PHE A 79 -9.52 -3.49 17.89
CA PHE A 79 -9.49 -4.28 16.65
C PHE A 79 -9.85 -3.44 15.42
N LYS A 80 -9.16 -3.70 14.32
CA LYS A 80 -9.46 -3.12 13.01
C LYS A 80 -9.42 -4.17 11.91
N ILE A 81 -10.41 -4.08 11.02
CA ILE A 81 -10.43 -4.79 9.73
C ILE A 81 -10.37 -3.72 8.65
N GLN A 82 -9.62 -3.96 7.59
CA GLN A 82 -9.46 -3.03 6.49
C GLN A 82 -9.39 -3.79 5.16
N ALA A 83 -10.03 -3.26 4.13
CA ALA A 83 -9.78 -3.63 2.74
C ALA A 83 -9.17 -2.42 2.02
N ASP A 84 -8.16 -2.65 1.19
CA ASP A 84 -7.62 -1.63 0.30
C ASP A 84 -7.26 -2.22 -1.06
N GLY A 85 -7.19 -1.37 -2.06
CA GLY A 85 -6.77 -1.77 -3.39
C GLY A 85 -6.27 -0.60 -4.21
N TYR A 86 -5.56 -0.93 -5.28
CA TYR A 86 -5.12 0.03 -6.26
C TYR A 86 -5.16 -0.53 -7.67
N PHE A 87 -5.25 0.38 -8.64
CA PHE A 87 -5.13 0.11 -10.07
C PHE A 87 -4.28 1.20 -10.71
N SER A 88 -3.27 0.80 -11.45
CA SER A 88 -2.34 1.67 -12.15
C SER A 88 -2.32 1.34 -13.63
N THR A 89 -2.30 2.37 -14.49
CA THR A 89 -2.27 2.22 -15.95
C THR A 89 -1.25 3.18 -16.59
N SER A 90 -0.63 2.74 -17.68
CA SER A 90 0.32 3.53 -18.46
C SER A 90 -0.29 4.85 -18.94
N LEU A 91 0.50 5.92 -18.89
CA LEU A 91 0.17 7.22 -19.50
C LEU A 91 0.62 7.32 -20.97
N GLY A 92 0.92 6.18 -21.62
CA GLY A 92 1.29 6.10 -23.03
C GLY A 92 2.77 6.35 -23.31
N ALA A 93 3.61 6.43 -22.28
CA ALA A 93 5.05 6.68 -22.39
C ALA A 93 5.89 5.61 -21.67
N ASN A 94 5.37 4.38 -21.55
CA ASN A 94 6.18 3.26 -21.06
C ASN A 94 7.01 2.71 -22.22
N HIS A 95 8.29 2.51 -21.98
CA HIS A 95 9.22 1.97 -22.95
C HIS A 95 9.74 0.61 -22.51
N TYR A 96 9.73 -0.33 -23.45
CA TYR A 96 10.36 -1.64 -23.37
C TYR A 96 11.76 -1.56 -23.97
N ASP A 97 12.74 -2.04 -23.20
CA ASP A 97 14.13 -2.26 -23.62
C ASP A 97 14.44 -3.75 -23.45
N GLY A 98 14.77 -4.45 -24.53
CA GLY A 98 15.11 -5.87 -24.50
C GLY A 98 15.86 -6.30 -25.74
N ALA A 99 15.57 -7.52 -26.22
CA ALA A 99 16.17 -8.05 -27.43
C ALA A 99 15.21 -8.96 -28.21
N LEU A 100 15.45 -9.04 -29.51
CA LEU A 100 14.87 -10.07 -30.38
C LEU A 100 15.84 -11.25 -30.47
N GLN A 101 15.31 -12.47 -30.47
CA GLN A 101 16.08 -13.68 -30.71
C GLN A 101 15.65 -14.32 -32.02
N ASN A 102 16.60 -14.53 -32.92
CA ASN A 102 16.37 -15.31 -34.12
C ASN A 102 16.38 -16.81 -33.76
N ASN A 103 15.27 -17.51 -34.01
CA ASN A 103 15.13 -18.92 -33.66
C ASN A 103 16.00 -19.87 -34.50
N GLN A 104 16.39 -19.48 -35.71
CA GLN A 104 17.25 -20.29 -36.59
C GLN A 104 18.74 -20.08 -36.28
N THR A 105 19.20 -18.83 -36.24
CA THR A 105 20.62 -18.49 -36.08
C THR A 105 21.04 -18.33 -34.62
N ARG A 106 20.08 -18.25 -33.70
CA ARG A 106 20.28 -17.90 -32.28
C ARG A 106 20.88 -16.50 -32.07
N ALA A 107 20.97 -15.67 -33.11
CA ALA A 107 21.43 -14.30 -33.00
C ALA A 107 20.47 -13.49 -32.10
N VAL A 108 21.05 -12.63 -31.26
CA VAL A 108 20.32 -11.72 -30.37
C VAL A 108 20.58 -10.29 -30.82
N THR A 109 19.52 -9.53 -31.04
CA THR A 109 19.62 -8.14 -31.49
C THR A 109 18.88 -7.23 -30.50
N PRO A 110 19.51 -6.15 -29.99
CA PRO A 110 18.83 -5.20 -29.13
C PRO A 110 17.54 -4.68 -29.77
N TYR A 111 16.50 -4.51 -28.96
CA TYR A 111 15.19 -4.09 -29.43
C TYR A 111 14.49 -3.22 -28.42
N THR A 112 13.85 -2.16 -28.92
CA THR A 112 13.05 -1.24 -28.13
C THR A 112 11.67 -1.08 -28.75
N ALA A 113 10.67 -0.87 -27.91
CA ALA A 113 9.29 -0.65 -28.32
C ALA A 113 8.51 0.07 -27.21
N ASP A 114 7.34 0.58 -27.54
CA ASP A 114 6.42 1.10 -26.52
C ASP A 114 5.70 -0.04 -25.80
N SER A 115 5.26 0.20 -24.57
CA SER A 115 4.49 -0.75 -23.76
C SER A 115 3.21 -0.12 -23.21
N LYS A 116 2.13 -0.89 -23.18
CA LYS A 116 0.84 -0.49 -22.61
C LYS A 116 0.51 -1.39 -21.43
N ASP A 117 1.16 -1.07 -20.31
CA ASP A 117 1.06 -1.87 -19.10
C ASP A 117 0.00 -1.35 -18.15
N TRP A 118 -0.58 -2.26 -17.38
CA TRP A 118 -1.41 -1.93 -16.24
C TRP A 118 -1.28 -2.99 -15.16
N TYR A 119 -1.50 -2.61 -13.91
CA TYR A 119 -1.47 -3.54 -12.79
C TYR A 119 -2.37 -3.06 -11.66
N GLY A 120 -2.76 -3.97 -10.79
CA GLY A 120 -3.55 -3.63 -9.62
C GLY A 120 -3.41 -4.65 -8.53
N ALA A 121 -3.84 -4.30 -7.33
CA ALA A 121 -3.91 -5.24 -6.22
C ALA A 121 -5.10 -4.95 -5.32
N ILE A 122 -5.52 -5.98 -4.59
CA ILE A 122 -6.50 -5.87 -3.50
C ILE A 122 -5.94 -6.60 -2.27
N ASN A 123 -6.20 -6.04 -1.09
CA ASN A 123 -5.75 -6.56 0.19
C ASN A 123 -6.91 -6.59 1.19
N GLY A 124 -7.04 -7.69 1.92
CA GLY A 124 -7.81 -7.77 3.16
C GLY A 124 -6.86 -7.85 4.36
N LYS A 125 -7.06 -7.00 5.36
CA LYS A 125 -6.17 -6.82 6.51
C LYS A 125 -6.96 -6.89 7.81
N VAL A 126 -6.37 -7.54 8.80
CA VAL A 126 -6.88 -7.59 10.17
C VAL A 126 -5.74 -7.30 11.13
N GLY A 127 -6.05 -6.64 12.23
CA GLY A 127 -5.04 -6.35 13.22
C GLY A 127 -5.52 -5.52 14.38
N VAL A 128 -4.55 -4.93 15.07
CA VAL A 128 -4.77 -4.20 16.31
C VAL A 128 -4.43 -2.73 16.16
N THR A 129 -5.22 -1.88 16.79
CA THR A 129 -5.02 -0.45 16.87
C THR A 129 -4.61 -0.04 18.28
N LEU A 130 -3.60 0.80 18.36
CA LEU A 130 -3.20 1.44 19.61
C LEU A 130 -3.90 2.80 19.70
N PHE A 131 -4.50 3.08 20.86
CA PHE A 131 -5.26 4.31 21.18
C PHE A 131 -6.51 4.54 20.29
N PRO A 132 -7.46 3.59 20.25
CA PRO A 132 -8.58 3.60 19.31
C PRO A 132 -9.61 4.73 19.48
N GLN A 133 -9.60 5.46 20.61
CA GLN A 133 -10.75 6.25 21.03
C GLN A 133 -10.69 7.75 20.73
N ASN A 134 -9.57 8.33 20.27
CA ASN A 134 -9.57 9.78 19.93
C ASN A 134 -8.75 10.18 18.71
N LYS A 135 -7.65 9.49 18.38
CA LYS A 135 -6.95 9.56 17.08
C LYS A 135 -6.19 8.24 16.91
N GLN A 136 -6.57 7.39 15.95
CA GLN A 136 -5.89 6.12 15.71
C GLN A 136 -4.41 6.41 15.48
N PHE A 137 -3.54 6.02 16.40
CA PHE A 137 -2.12 6.36 16.29
C PHE A 137 -1.36 5.36 15.44
N VAL A 138 -1.64 4.07 15.64
CA VAL A 138 -0.95 2.95 14.97
C VAL A 138 -1.94 1.82 14.72
N PHE A 139 -1.84 1.19 13.55
CA PHE A 139 -2.48 -0.06 13.15
C PHE A 139 -1.42 -1.04 12.68
N ALA A 140 -1.19 -2.09 13.46
CA ALA A 140 -0.34 -3.22 13.08
C ALA A 140 -1.24 -4.34 12.55
N TYR A 141 -0.90 -4.92 11.40
CA TYR A 141 -1.77 -5.83 10.69
C TYR A 141 -1.03 -6.97 10.00
N VAL A 142 -1.80 -8.03 9.76
CA VAL A 142 -1.52 -9.10 8.81
C VAL A 142 -2.73 -9.24 7.88
N GLY A 143 -2.53 -9.79 6.69
CA GLY A 143 -3.63 -9.92 5.75
C GLY A 143 -3.40 -10.97 4.67
N LEU A 144 -4.21 -10.87 3.63
CA LEU A 144 -4.08 -11.60 2.39
C LEU A 144 -4.26 -10.62 1.24
N GLY A 145 -3.38 -10.67 0.24
CA GLY A 145 -3.45 -9.80 -0.92
C GLY A 145 -3.28 -10.58 -2.23
N TYR A 146 -3.86 -10.02 -3.29
CA TYR A 146 -3.68 -10.50 -4.65
C TYR A 146 -3.33 -9.32 -5.56
N ARG A 147 -2.22 -9.47 -6.31
CA ARG A 147 -1.76 -8.50 -7.31
C ARG A 147 -1.86 -9.13 -8.70
N PHE A 148 -2.32 -8.36 -9.67
CA PHE A 148 -2.31 -8.72 -11.08
C PHE A 148 -1.55 -7.67 -11.89
N LEU A 149 -0.77 -8.10 -12.88
CA LEU A 149 0.01 -7.27 -13.79
C LEU A 149 -0.18 -7.80 -15.21
N HIS A 150 -0.45 -6.89 -16.13
CA HIS A 150 -0.50 -7.13 -17.57
C HIS A 150 0.58 -6.31 -18.26
N ASN A 151 1.47 -6.98 -18.99
CA ASN A 151 2.40 -6.31 -19.90
C ASN A 151 1.97 -6.52 -21.34
N ASN A 152 1.98 -5.44 -22.10
CA ASN A 152 1.68 -5.48 -23.53
C ASN A 152 2.64 -4.59 -24.30
N VAL A 153 3.73 -5.18 -24.78
CA VAL A 153 4.67 -4.52 -25.68
C VAL A 153 4.02 -4.36 -27.05
N VAL A 154 4.01 -3.14 -27.58
CA VAL A 154 3.37 -2.77 -28.85
C VAL A 154 4.32 -3.12 -29.99
N SER A 155 4.36 -4.41 -30.35
CA SER A 155 5.20 -4.94 -31.42
C SER A 155 4.65 -6.26 -31.95
N ASP A 156 4.78 -6.49 -33.26
CA ASP A 156 4.41 -7.77 -33.90
C ASP A 156 5.36 -8.93 -33.50
N TYR A 157 6.53 -8.60 -32.95
CA TYR A 157 7.51 -9.58 -32.49
C TYR A 157 7.38 -9.90 -30.99
N ALA A 158 6.47 -9.24 -30.30
CA ALA A 158 6.25 -9.42 -28.87
C ALA A 158 5.00 -10.25 -28.59
N TYR A 159 4.88 -10.68 -27.33
CA TYR A 159 3.70 -11.35 -26.80
C TYR A 159 3.26 -10.67 -25.51
N GLY A 160 1.96 -10.74 -25.22
CA GLY A 160 1.41 -10.25 -23.97
C GLY A 160 1.75 -11.20 -22.81
N ARG A 161 1.88 -10.64 -21.61
CA ARG A 161 2.11 -11.39 -20.38
C ARG A 161 1.13 -10.98 -19.30
N ASP A 162 0.61 -11.99 -18.62
CA ASP A 162 -0.22 -11.82 -17.43
C ASP A 162 0.49 -12.45 -16.24
N GLN A 163 0.56 -11.72 -15.12
CA GLN A 163 1.23 -12.16 -13.90
C GLN A 163 0.31 -11.94 -12.70
N GLY A 164 0.13 -12.96 -11.86
CA GLY A 164 -0.76 -12.95 -10.72
C GLY A 164 -0.05 -13.44 -9.45
N TYR A 165 -0.01 -12.62 -8.41
CA TYR A 165 0.71 -12.91 -7.15
C TYR A 165 -0.28 -12.97 -5.99
N LEU A 166 -0.32 -14.10 -5.31
CA LEU A 166 -0.99 -14.23 -4.01
C LEU A 166 0.06 -14.09 -2.90
N TYR A 167 -0.21 -13.26 -1.90
CA TYR A 167 0.78 -12.91 -0.88
C TYR A 167 0.17 -12.60 0.48
N ILE A 168 1.00 -12.66 1.52
CA ILE A 168 0.67 -12.23 2.88
C ILE A 168 1.30 -10.85 3.14
N PRO A 169 0.52 -9.76 3.22
CA PRO A 169 1.00 -8.49 3.73
C PRO A 169 1.08 -8.51 5.26
N ILE A 170 2.20 -8.00 5.79
CA ILE A 170 2.43 -7.75 7.22
C ILE A 170 2.95 -6.32 7.32
N GLY A 171 2.34 -5.49 8.15
CA GLY A 171 2.76 -4.09 8.20
C GLY A 171 2.23 -3.32 9.37
N VAL A 172 2.68 -2.06 9.41
CA VAL A 172 2.27 -1.07 10.39
C VAL A 172 1.98 0.22 9.64
N MET A 173 0.85 0.85 9.95
CA MET A 173 0.53 2.20 9.49
C MET A 173 0.12 3.07 10.68
N GLY A 174 0.48 4.34 10.63
CA GLY A 174 0.23 5.28 11.71
C GLY A 174 -0.17 6.66 11.24
N GLU A 175 -0.84 7.37 12.13
CA GLU A 175 -1.26 8.75 11.98
C GLU A 175 -0.85 9.52 13.23
N ILE A 176 0.09 10.46 13.07
CA ILE A 176 0.65 11.26 14.16
C ILE A 176 0.03 12.65 14.08
N PRO A 177 -0.87 13.02 15.01
CA PRO A 177 -1.45 14.35 15.04
C PRO A 177 -0.41 15.40 15.43
N VAL A 178 -0.19 16.38 14.55
CA VAL A 178 0.71 17.51 14.81
C VAL A 178 -0.07 18.72 15.31
N LYS A 179 -1.26 18.96 14.75
CA LYS A 179 -2.20 20.04 15.14
C LYS A 179 -3.65 19.52 15.06
N SER A 180 -4.62 20.35 15.43
CA SER A 180 -6.04 20.02 15.27
C SER A 180 -6.44 19.78 13.81
N THR A 181 -5.80 20.46 12.88
CA THR A 181 -6.11 20.43 11.44
C THR A 181 -5.16 19.57 10.60
N PHE A 182 -4.11 18.99 11.21
CA PHE A 182 -3.05 18.32 10.45
C PHE A 182 -2.44 17.13 11.19
N SER A 183 -2.26 16.03 10.47
CA SER A 183 -1.53 14.83 10.94
C SER A 183 -0.53 14.35 9.90
N ILE A 184 0.57 13.77 10.36
CA ILE A 184 1.55 13.07 9.53
C ILE A 184 1.12 11.62 9.41
N LEU A 185 1.27 11.06 8.22
CA LEU A 185 0.98 9.66 7.91
C LEU A 185 2.29 8.91 7.65
N GLY A 186 2.36 7.67 8.11
CA GLY A 186 3.45 6.76 7.79
C GLY A 186 2.95 5.33 7.67
N ALA A 187 3.49 4.56 6.73
CA ALA A 187 3.22 3.13 6.64
C ALA A 187 4.41 2.36 6.09
N VAL A 188 4.62 1.16 6.65
CA VAL A 188 5.60 0.17 6.17
C VAL A 188 4.87 -1.17 6.07
N GLU A 189 5.00 -1.83 4.92
CA GLU A 189 4.42 -3.13 4.63
C GLU A 189 5.48 -4.03 4.01
N TYR A 190 5.60 -5.25 4.52
CA TYR A 190 6.33 -6.35 3.90
C TYR A 190 5.33 -7.34 3.31
N ARG A 191 5.63 -7.91 2.15
CA ARG A 191 4.76 -8.84 1.43
C ARG A 191 5.51 -10.13 1.16
N PHE A 192 5.04 -11.22 1.75
CA PHE A 192 5.58 -12.55 1.52
C PHE A 192 4.81 -13.23 0.37
N LEU A 193 5.50 -13.60 -0.71
CA LEU A 193 4.87 -14.31 -1.83
C LEU A 193 4.47 -15.72 -1.39
N ILE A 194 3.19 -16.08 -1.57
CA ILE A 194 2.73 -17.46 -1.41
C ILE A 194 2.92 -18.20 -2.74
N ILE A 195 2.43 -17.61 -3.83
CA ILE A 195 2.52 -18.17 -5.18
C ILE A 195 2.39 -17.06 -6.22
N GLY A 196 3.23 -17.13 -7.25
CA GLY A 196 3.10 -16.34 -8.48
C GLY A 196 2.75 -17.23 -9.66
N ASN A 197 1.79 -16.82 -10.47
CA ASN A 197 1.43 -17.47 -11.73
C ASN A 197 1.71 -16.50 -12.87
N ASN A 198 2.31 -16.98 -13.96
CA ASN A 198 2.53 -16.18 -15.16
C ASN A 198 2.02 -16.91 -16.39
N VAL A 199 1.40 -16.16 -17.29
CA VAL A 199 0.95 -16.64 -18.59
C VAL A 199 1.63 -15.82 -19.67
N SER A 200 2.38 -16.51 -20.53
CA SER A 200 3.08 -15.92 -21.66
C SER A 200 2.39 -16.32 -22.96
N GLY A 201 2.00 -15.32 -23.77
CA GLY A 201 1.20 -15.45 -24.99
C GLY A 201 1.86 -16.15 -26.19
N PHE A 202 2.58 -17.26 -25.97
CA PHE A 202 3.36 -17.97 -26.99
C PHE A 202 2.53 -18.50 -28.16
N LYS A 203 1.22 -18.71 -27.98
CA LYS A 203 0.34 -19.09 -29.10
C LYS A 203 0.37 -18.07 -30.24
N LYS A 204 0.52 -16.77 -29.94
CA LYS A 204 0.68 -15.71 -30.95
C LYS A 204 1.98 -15.86 -31.76
N LEU A 205 3.00 -16.50 -31.19
CA LEU A 205 4.27 -16.80 -31.86
C LEU A 205 4.23 -18.13 -32.65
N GLY A 206 3.06 -18.76 -32.76
CA GLY A 206 2.87 -20.00 -33.51
C GLY A 206 3.21 -21.28 -32.75
N TYR A 207 3.24 -21.24 -31.42
CA TYR A 207 3.26 -22.44 -30.57
C TYR A 207 1.85 -23.01 -30.37
N ASP A 208 1.77 -24.27 -29.95
CA ASP A 208 0.49 -24.97 -29.76
C ASP A 208 -0.36 -24.32 -28.65
N ASN A 209 0.28 -23.82 -27.59
CA ASN A 209 -0.37 -23.26 -26.41
C ASN A 209 0.41 -22.06 -25.84
N ASN A 210 -0.26 -21.28 -24.99
CA ASN A 210 0.43 -20.33 -24.09
C ASN A 210 1.22 -21.10 -23.04
N LEU A 211 2.28 -20.48 -22.52
CA LEU A 211 3.09 -21.07 -21.46
C LEU A 211 2.61 -20.58 -20.09
N HIS A 212 2.49 -21.52 -19.16
CA HIS A 212 2.01 -21.26 -17.80
C HIS A 212 3.14 -21.58 -16.81
N PHE A 213 3.60 -20.56 -16.11
CA PHE A 213 4.71 -20.64 -15.17
C PHE A 213 4.23 -20.43 -13.74
N VAL A 214 4.90 -21.09 -12.79
CA VAL A 214 4.68 -20.96 -11.35
C VAL A 214 5.99 -20.51 -10.71
N GLN A 215 5.92 -19.40 -9.97
CA GLN A 215 7.00 -18.87 -9.13
C GLN A 215 6.63 -19.08 -7.66
N ARG A 216 7.55 -19.63 -6.86
CA ARG A 216 7.33 -19.93 -5.43
C ARG A 216 8.20 -19.10 -4.50
N GLY A 217 9.14 -18.34 -5.05
CA GLY A 217 10.06 -17.50 -4.29
C GLY A 217 9.85 -16.04 -4.67
N GLY A 218 9.81 -15.18 -3.66
CA GLY A 218 9.71 -13.75 -3.87
C GLY A 218 9.20 -13.01 -2.65
N SER A 219 9.42 -11.70 -2.65
CA SER A 219 8.86 -10.80 -1.66
C SER A 219 8.65 -9.41 -2.24
N GLY A 220 7.90 -8.60 -1.54
CA GLY A 220 7.72 -7.20 -1.88
C GLY A 220 7.57 -6.35 -0.64
N GLY A 221 7.35 -5.07 -0.86
CA GLY A 221 7.07 -4.16 0.22
C GLY A 221 6.59 -2.81 -0.26
N ARG A 222 6.05 -2.04 0.67
CA ARG A 222 5.61 -0.67 0.42
C ARG A 222 5.96 0.22 1.61
N LEU A 223 6.58 1.35 1.30
CA LEU A 223 6.80 2.45 2.22
C LEU A 223 5.94 3.61 1.78
N SER A 224 5.30 4.31 2.71
CA SER A 224 4.63 5.57 2.41
C SER A 224 4.75 6.57 3.54
N VAL A 225 4.84 7.85 3.18
CA VAL A 225 4.83 8.98 4.11
C VAL A 225 3.89 10.04 3.55
N GLY A 226 3.25 10.82 4.42
CA GLY A 226 2.26 11.79 3.93
C GLY A 226 1.73 12.73 4.99
N GLY A 227 0.74 13.51 4.56
CA GLY A 227 0.00 14.45 5.39
C GLY A 227 -1.51 14.23 5.24
N LYS A 228 -2.25 14.48 6.31
CA LYS A 228 -3.71 14.48 6.36
C LYS A 228 -4.20 15.81 6.93
N PHE A 229 -5.00 16.51 6.13
CA PHE A 229 -5.52 17.84 6.41
C PHE A 229 -7.01 17.76 6.68
N TYR A 230 -7.41 18.00 7.92
CA TYR A 230 -8.79 17.91 8.36
C TYR A 230 -9.60 19.12 7.90
N LEU A 231 -10.78 18.86 7.35
CA LEU A 231 -11.74 19.86 6.88
C LEU A 231 -12.83 20.10 7.93
N SER A 232 -13.47 21.27 7.86
CA SER A 232 -14.55 21.64 8.79
C SER A 232 -15.80 20.76 8.67
N ASN A 233 -15.99 20.08 7.54
CA ASN A 233 -17.12 19.19 7.28
C ASN A 233 -16.93 17.76 7.84
N GLY A 234 -15.85 17.50 8.58
CA GLY A 234 -15.55 16.18 9.16
C GLY A 234 -14.71 15.26 8.27
N GLY A 235 -14.53 15.59 6.98
CA GLY A 235 -13.63 14.87 6.08
C GLY A 235 -12.17 15.33 6.19
N ALA A 236 -11.29 14.74 5.37
CA ALA A 236 -9.91 15.16 5.27
C ALA A 236 -9.34 14.99 3.86
N VAL A 237 -8.38 15.84 3.48
CA VAL A 237 -7.53 15.63 2.31
C VAL A 237 -6.26 14.90 2.76
N ARG A 238 -5.87 13.86 2.03
CA ARG A 238 -4.64 13.10 2.26
C ARG A 238 -3.71 13.28 1.07
N VAL A 239 -2.42 13.50 1.35
CA VAL A 239 -1.34 13.49 0.36
C VAL A 239 -0.29 12.47 0.79
N LYS A 240 0.17 11.61 -0.12
CA LYS A 240 1.19 10.59 0.17
C LYS A 240 2.27 10.55 -0.91
N LEU A 241 3.51 10.36 -0.48
CA LEU A 241 4.60 9.81 -1.28
C LEU A 241 4.76 8.33 -0.93
N TYR A 242 5.03 7.47 -1.91
CA TYR A 242 5.23 6.06 -1.66
C TYR A 242 6.28 5.43 -2.57
N TYR A 243 6.91 4.39 -2.04
CA TYR A 243 7.80 3.50 -2.75
C TYR A 243 7.24 2.08 -2.63
N ASP A 244 7.01 1.41 -3.76
CA ASP A 244 6.50 0.03 -3.84
C ASP A 244 7.51 -0.83 -4.61
N PHE A 245 7.80 -2.02 -4.12
CA PHE A 245 8.72 -2.93 -4.78
C PHE A 245 8.28 -4.38 -4.69
N TRP A 246 8.72 -5.15 -5.68
CA TRP A 246 8.61 -6.60 -5.74
C TRP A 246 9.92 -7.19 -6.27
N GLN A 247 10.32 -8.32 -5.72
CA GLN A 247 11.40 -9.17 -6.22
C GLN A 247 10.86 -10.60 -6.26
N ILE A 248 10.79 -11.18 -7.44
CA ILE A 248 10.27 -12.53 -7.67
C ILE A 248 11.37 -13.39 -8.29
N ASP A 249 11.52 -14.61 -7.79
CA ASP A 249 12.51 -15.57 -8.28
C ASP A 249 12.10 -16.18 -9.62
N HIS A 250 12.98 -16.97 -10.20
CA HIS A 250 12.66 -17.71 -11.42
C HIS A 250 11.53 -18.71 -11.19
N SER A 251 10.80 -19.02 -12.26
CA SER A 251 9.75 -20.03 -12.25
C SER A 251 10.28 -21.45 -12.42
N ASN A 252 9.36 -22.42 -12.39
CA ASN A 252 9.59 -23.76 -12.92
C ASN A 252 9.90 -23.74 -14.43
N VAL A 253 10.53 -24.81 -14.89
CA VAL A 253 10.77 -25.04 -16.32
C VAL A 253 9.51 -25.57 -17.00
N VAL A 254 9.17 -25.03 -18.17
CA VAL A 254 7.99 -25.41 -18.97
C VAL A 254 8.41 -25.72 -20.40
N ALA A 255 7.93 -26.85 -20.95
CA ALA A 255 8.19 -27.20 -22.34
C ALA A 255 7.22 -26.48 -23.30
N ALA A 256 7.77 -25.87 -24.36
CA ALA A 256 6.97 -25.30 -25.43
C ALA A 256 6.88 -26.30 -26.59
N LYS A 257 5.68 -26.43 -27.18
CA LYS A 257 5.40 -27.38 -28.27
C LYS A 257 4.89 -26.67 -29.52
N LYS A 258 5.24 -27.23 -30.68
CA LYS A 258 4.75 -26.81 -32.00
C LYS A 258 4.48 -28.05 -32.84
N GLY A 259 3.24 -28.21 -33.30
CA GLY A 259 2.81 -29.41 -34.01
C GLY A 259 2.92 -30.67 -33.15
N GLY A 260 2.72 -30.56 -31.83
CA GLY A 260 2.87 -31.66 -30.87
C GLY A 260 4.31 -31.99 -30.47
N GLN A 261 5.31 -31.44 -31.15
CA GLN A 261 6.74 -31.68 -30.89
C GLN A 261 7.33 -30.62 -29.96
N VAL A 262 8.13 -31.05 -28.97
CA VAL A 262 8.82 -30.14 -28.05
C VAL A 262 9.89 -29.33 -28.81
N GLN A 263 9.78 -28.01 -28.75
CA GLN A 263 10.71 -27.07 -29.39
C GLN A 263 11.77 -26.54 -28.43
N GLY A 264 11.50 -26.60 -27.12
CA GLY A 264 12.42 -26.13 -26.10
C GLY A 264 11.80 -26.06 -24.71
N PHE A 265 12.64 -25.70 -23.75
CA PHE A 265 12.28 -25.52 -22.35
C PHE A 265 12.51 -24.05 -21.97
N PHE A 266 11.51 -23.47 -21.31
CA PHE A 266 11.45 -22.05 -20.98
C PHE A 266 11.30 -21.88 -19.47
N VAL A 267 11.74 -20.74 -18.98
CA VAL A 267 11.61 -20.30 -17.60
C VAL A 267 11.19 -18.83 -17.65
N GLU A 268 10.17 -18.46 -16.89
CA GLU A 268 9.93 -17.06 -16.54
C GLU A 268 11.10 -16.56 -15.67
N PRO A 269 11.87 -15.56 -16.13
CA PRO A 269 13.05 -15.09 -15.41
C PRO A 269 12.70 -14.50 -14.05
N LYS A 270 13.71 -14.40 -13.18
CA LYS A 270 13.59 -13.56 -11.98
C LYS A 270 13.27 -12.13 -12.40
N ASN A 271 12.39 -11.45 -11.68
CA ASN A 271 11.99 -10.09 -12.00
C ASN A 271 11.96 -9.19 -10.77
N ASN A 272 12.21 -7.90 -11.01
CA ASN A 272 12.13 -6.84 -10.02
C ASN A 272 11.18 -5.75 -10.51
N THR A 273 10.26 -5.33 -9.66
CA THR A 273 9.42 -4.15 -9.88
C THR A 273 9.78 -3.09 -8.86
N MET A 274 9.89 -1.84 -9.30
CA MET A 274 10.05 -0.66 -8.44
C MET A 274 9.10 0.43 -8.91
N VAL A 275 8.46 1.09 -7.96
CA VAL A 275 7.53 2.18 -8.21
C VAL A 275 7.80 3.29 -7.21
N LEU A 276 7.95 4.52 -7.71
CA LEU A 276 7.98 5.72 -6.90
C LEU A 276 6.80 6.60 -7.30
N GLY A 277 5.94 6.95 -6.36
CA GLY A 277 4.72 7.69 -6.69
C GLY A 277 4.26 8.68 -5.64
N ALA A 278 3.34 9.54 -6.08
CA ALA A 278 2.66 10.53 -5.28
C ALA A 278 1.15 10.41 -5.49
N SER A 279 0.36 10.69 -4.46
CA SER A 279 -1.10 10.65 -4.55
C SER A 279 -1.74 11.71 -3.67
N ILE A 280 -2.92 12.15 -4.09
CA ILE A 280 -3.84 13.00 -3.33
C ILE A 280 -5.19 12.31 -3.26
N GLY A 281 -5.87 12.42 -2.12
CA GLY A 281 -7.15 11.77 -1.92
C GLY A 281 -8.01 12.43 -0.87
N TYR A 282 -9.24 11.93 -0.77
CA TYR A 282 -10.24 12.36 0.19
C TYR A 282 -10.58 11.21 1.13
N VAL A 283 -10.71 11.52 2.42
CA VAL A 283 -11.04 10.60 3.50
C VAL A 283 -12.37 11.03 4.12
N PHE A 284 -13.30 10.07 4.28
CA PHE A 284 -14.63 10.25 4.84
C PHE A 284 -14.93 9.26 5.97
#